data_AF-A0A2D6YJB5-F1
#
_entry.id   AF-A0A2D6YJB5-F1
#
_cell.length_a   1.000
_cell.length_b   1.000
_cell.length_c   1.000
_cell.angle_alpha   90.00
_cell.angle_beta   90.00
_cell.angle_gamma   90.00
#
_symmetry.space_group_name_H-M   'P 1'
#
loop_
_entity.id
_entity.type
_entity.pdbx_description
1 polymer ?
#
loop_
_entity_poly.entity_id
_entity_poly.type
_entity_poly.pdbx_seq_one_letter_code
_entity_poly.pdbx_strand_id
1 'polypeptide(L)' 'LMVDELLHRQQIVVKNLGETFVNLPGITGGTILGDGRVGLILDPETLIHRSHNINMTIN' A
#
# COMPACT_ATOMS: atom_id res chain seq x y z
N LEU A 1 0.01 -11.08 -4.45
CA LEU A 1 -0.87 -10.26 -3.58
C LEU A 1 -2.24 -10.92 -3.60
N MET A 2 -2.70 -11.44 -2.46
CA MET A 2 -4.07 -11.91 -2.28
C MET A 2 -4.86 -10.83 -1.57
N VAL A 3 -6.12 -10.67 -1.93
CA VAL A 3 -7.08 -9.75 -1.30
C VAL A 3 -8.38 -10.50 -1.07
N ASP A 4 -9.14 -10.09 -0.07
CA ASP A 4 -10.41 -10.72 0.27
C ASP A 4 -11.50 -10.38 -0.76
N GLU A 5 -11.54 -9.12 -1.20
CA GLU A 5 -12.53 -8.64 -2.15
C GLU A 5 -11.96 -7.57 -3.10
N LEU A 6 -12.59 -7.46 -4.27
CA LEU A 6 -12.32 -6.39 -5.22
C LEU A 6 -13.43 -5.35 -5.12
N LEU A 7 -13.06 -4.15 -4.69
CA LEU A 7 -13.94 -2.99 -4.73
C LEU A 7 -14.00 -2.40 -6.15
N HIS A 8 -15.09 -1.70 -6.43
CA HIS A 8 -15.25 -0.94 -7.67
C HIS A 8 -14.23 0.20 -7.77
N ARG A 9 -14.02 0.71 -8.98
CA ARG A 9 -13.22 1.91 -9.21
C ARG A 9 -13.85 3.11 -8.50
N GLN A 10 -13.05 3.84 -7.75
CA GLN A 10 -13.43 5.06 -7.05
C GLN A 10 -12.36 6.12 -7.22
N GLN A 11 -12.77 7.38 -7.31
CA GLN A 11 -11.84 8.50 -7.28
C GLN A 11 -11.54 8.84 -5.82
N ILE A 12 -10.26 8.83 -5.45
CA ILE A 12 -9.81 9.10 -4.09
C ILE A 12 -8.82 10.25 -4.08
N VAL A 13 -8.75 10.93 -2.94
CA VAL A 13 -7.73 11.95 -2.70
C VAL A 13 -6.59 11.32 -1.94
N VAL A 14 -5.41 11.31 -2.54
CA VAL A 14 -4.19 10.84 -1.89
C VAL A 14 -3.74 11.86 -0.85
N LYS A 15 -3.45 11.41 0.36
CA LYS A 15 -2.90 12.19 1.47
C LYS A 15 -1.56 11.59 1.89
N ASN A 16 -0.63 12.48 2.26
CA ASN A 16 0.59 12.06 2.93
C ASN A 16 0.23 11.56 4.35
N LEU A 17 0.81 10.43 4.75
CA LEU A 17 0.58 9.79 6.05
C LEU A 17 1.45 10.37 7.19
N GLY A 18 2.26 11.39 6.89
CA GLY A 18 3.18 12.01 7.83
C GLY A 18 4.55 11.32 7.87
N GLU A 19 5.46 11.92 8.61
CA GLU A 19 6.89 11.56 8.64
C GLU A 19 7.13 10.11 9.09
N THR A 20 6.28 9.58 9.97
CA THR A 20 6.37 8.19 10.46
C THR A 20 6.24 7.15 9.34
N PHE A 21 5.49 7.47 8.28
CA PHE A 21 5.20 6.55 7.19
C PHE A 21 6.01 6.82 5.92
N VAL A 22 6.80 7.90 5.89
CA VAL A 22 7.54 8.34 4.71
C VAL A 22 8.55 7.30 4.22
N ASN A 23 9.05 6.47 5.14
CA ASN A 23 10.07 5.46 4.88
C ASN A 23 9.50 4.04 4.80
N LEU A 24 8.18 3.86 4.78
CA LEU A 24 7.56 2.53 4.72
C LEU A 24 7.49 2.05 3.26
N PRO A 25 8.38 1.15 2.82
CA PRO A 25 8.48 0.82 1.40
C PRO A 25 7.26 0.01 0.94
N GLY A 26 6.71 0.38 -0.22
CA GLY A 26 5.50 -0.24 -0.78
C GLY A 26 4.20 0.48 -0.41
N ILE A 27 4.28 1.59 0.34
CA ILE A 27 3.15 2.48 0.62
C ILE A 27 3.49 3.88 0.10
N THR A 28 2.61 4.45 -0.71
CA THR A 28 2.80 5.78 -1.32
C THR A 28 1.95 6.86 -0.65
N GLY A 29 1.00 6.46 0.20
CA GLY A 29 0.16 7.36 0.98
C GLY A 29 -1.08 6.66 1.50
N GLY A 30 -2.05 7.45 1.92
CA GLY A 30 -3.36 6.94 2.31
C GLY A 30 -4.50 7.91 1.98
N THR A 31 -5.71 7.47 2.26
CA THR A 31 -6.93 8.24 2.05
C THR A 31 -7.95 7.91 3.14
N ILE A 32 -8.95 8.76 3.29
CA ILE A 32 -10.13 8.46 4.08
C ILE A 32 -11.23 8.08 3.08
N LEU A 33 -11.75 6.86 3.21
CA LEU A 33 -12.84 6.35 2.39
C LEU A 33 -14.16 7.03 2.77
N GLY A 34 -15.17 6.94 1.90
CA GLY A 34 -16.48 7.56 2.13
C GLY A 34 -17.22 7.06 3.38
N ASP A 35 -16.81 5.93 3.93
CA ASP A 35 -17.32 5.34 5.18
C ASP A 35 -16.46 5.68 6.42
N GLY A 36 -15.44 6.53 6.25
CA GLY A 36 -14.55 6.97 7.32
C GLY A 36 -13.37 6.02 7.61
N ARG A 37 -13.28 4.86 6.94
CA ARG A 37 -12.12 3.97 7.09
C ARG A 37 -10.88 4.57 6.41
N VAL A 38 -9.71 4.21 6.92
CA VAL A 38 -8.43 4.57 6.29
C VAL A 38 -8.10 3.56 5.20
N GLY A 39 -7.86 4.03 3.98
CA GLY A 39 -7.33 3.25 2.88
C GLY A 39 -5.83 3.53 2.68
N LEU A 40 -5.03 2.49 2.50
CA LEU A 40 -3.61 2.62 2.15
C LEU A 40 -3.44 2.48 0.64
N ILE A 41 -2.56 3.30 0.07
CA ILE A 41 -2.23 3.24 -1.35
C ILE A 41 -0.92 2.47 -1.47
N LEU A 42 -0.99 1.31 -2.10
CA LEU A 42 0.12 0.40 -2.24
C LEU A 42 0.83 0.63 -3.58
N ASP A 43 2.15 0.45 -3.57
CA ASP A 43 2.96 0.29 -4.77
C ASP A 43 3.29 -1.21 -4.95
N PRO A 44 2.60 -1.91 -5.87
CA PRO A 44 2.82 -3.34 -6.08
C PRO A 44 4.23 -3.67 -6.56
N GLU A 45 4.88 -2.79 -7.32
CA GLU A 45 6.23 -3.03 -7.85
C GLU A 45 7.23 -3.12 -6.69
N THR A 46 7.27 -2.12 -5.82
CA THR A 46 8.11 -2.15 -4.61
C THR A 46 7.81 -3.37 -3.73
N LEU A 47 6.53 -3.73 -3.55
CA LEU A 47 6.14 -4.88 -2.75
C LEU A 47 6.65 -6.21 -3.34
N ILE A 48 6.55 -6.39 -4.67
CA ILE A 48 7.02 -7.59 -5.36
C ILE A 48 8.55 -7.67 -5.33
N HIS A 49 9.26 -6.57 -5.57
CA HIS A 49 10.72 -6.53 -5.50
C HIS A 49 11.24 -6.88 -4.10
N ARG A 50 10.61 -6.33 -3.05
CA ARG A 50 10.98 -6.69 -1.67
C ARG A 50 10.71 -8.16 -1.40
N SER A 51 9.57 -8.69 -1.83
CA SER A 51 9.23 -10.12 -1.69
C SER A 51 10.28 -11.05 -2.33
N HIS A 52 10.85 -10.68 -3.47
CA HIS A 52 11.93 -11.46 -4.08
C HIS A 52 13.25 -11.38 -3.31
N ASN A 53 13.60 -10.21 -2.78
CA ASN A 53 14.82 -10.04 -1.97
C ASN A 53 14.77 -10.79 -0.64
N ILE A 54 13.62 -10.81 0.05
CA ILE A 54 13.48 -11.62 1.27
C ILE A 54 13.61 -13.12 0.97
N ASN A 55 13.03 -13.61 -0.14
CA ASN A 55 13.13 -15.03 -0.51
C ASN A 55 14.54 -15.48 -0.90
N MET A 56 15.40 -14.57 -1.37
CA MET A 56 16.79 -14.88 -1.71
C MET A 56 17.73 -14.90 -0.49
N THR A 57 17.34 -14.26 0.61
CA THR A 57 18.15 -14.24 1.86
C THR A 57 17.89 -15.46 2.74
N ILE A 58 16.77 -16.16 2.53
CA ILE A 58 16.33 -17.31 3.32
C ILE A 58 16.66 -18.69 2.69
N ASN A 59 17.43 -18.72 1.59
CA ASN A 59 17.90 -19.94 0.93
C ASN A 59 19.43 -20.01 0.93
#